data_AF-A0A965LDF0-F1
#
_entry.id   AF-A0A965LDF0-F1
#
_cell.length_a   1.000
_cell.length_b   1.000
_cell.length_c   1.000
_cell.angle_alpha   90.00
_cell.angle_beta   90.00
_cell.angle_gamma   90.00
#
_symmetry.space_group_name_H-M   'P 1'
#
loop_
_entity.id
_entity.type
_entity.pdbx_description
1 polymer ?
#
loop_
_entity_poly.entity_id
_entity_poly.type
_entity_poly.pdbx_seq_one_letter_code
_entity_poly.pdbx_strand_id
1 'polypeptide(L)'
;MGQRERFILFLVGALLGVGILWGLNNKGNPAKEQHRRVRESLNLPGMMYDYAVTQKGFYGHYVKYENVTRQPDGSQLRSVVTGGRRRYAPDGRELPEEYLWITETYAAGTPLAEAGPVIAYDFVYADRIALRLKPGHQAAEIVLPAGDVAVLVAGKTDQAVLNLTKWQHLPTDAPWGKLPELVRGLNQHAAVASAELIRIDWKAEADLIKANSKQ
;
A
#
# COMPACT_ATOMS: atom_id res chain seq x y z
N MET A 1 -48.92 -28.69 -32.15
CA MET A 1 -47.78 -27.76 -31.94
C MET A 1 -46.53 -28.36 -32.57
N GLY A 2 -46.11 -27.82 -33.71
CA GLY A 2 -45.00 -28.32 -34.51
C GLY A 2 -43.62 -28.02 -33.90
N GLN A 3 -42.61 -28.78 -34.30
CA GLN A 3 -41.24 -28.66 -33.80
C GLN A 3 -40.67 -27.23 -33.94
N ARG A 4 -41.04 -26.52 -35.01
CA ARG A 4 -40.68 -25.09 -35.22
C ARG A 4 -41.29 -24.15 -34.18
N GLU A 5 -42.55 -24.35 -33.81
CA GLU A 5 -43.24 -23.50 -32.82
C GLU A 5 -42.63 -23.67 -31.42
N ARG A 6 -42.25 -24.90 -31.06
CA ARG A 6 -41.54 -25.19 -29.81
C ARG A 6 -40.14 -24.57 -29.79
N PHE A 7 -39.45 -24.56 -30.92
CA PHE A 7 -38.11 -23.95 -31.05
C PHE A 7 -38.15 -22.42 -30.95
N ILE A 8 -39.17 -21.79 -31.54
CA ILE A 8 -39.38 -20.34 -31.46
C ILE A 8 -39.72 -19.92 -30.02
N LEU A 9 -40.60 -20.65 -29.34
CA LEU A 9 -40.92 -20.37 -27.92
C LEU A 9 -39.70 -20.54 -27.01
N PHE A 10 -38.86 -21.54 -27.27
CA PHE A 10 -37.60 -21.73 -26.54
C PHE A 10 -36.63 -20.56 -26.78
N LEU A 11 -36.46 -20.11 -28.01
CA LEU A 11 -35.59 -18.97 -28.35
C LEU A 11 -36.07 -17.65 -27.72
N VAL A 12 -37.38 -17.39 -27.75
CA VAL A 12 -37.96 -16.20 -27.12
C VAL A 12 -37.79 -16.26 -25.60
N GLY A 13 -38.01 -17.43 -24.98
CA GLY A 13 -37.77 -17.64 -23.55
C GLY A 13 -36.31 -17.47 -23.14
N ALA A 14 -35.37 -17.97 -23.96
CA ALA A 14 -33.93 -17.82 -23.73
C ALA A 14 -33.48 -16.36 -23.85
N LEU A 15 -33.96 -15.63 -24.86
CA LEU A 15 -33.65 -14.21 -25.05
C LEU A 15 -34.23 -13.33 -23.93
N LEU A 16 -35.44 -13.62 -23.46
CA LEU A 16 -36.02 -12.97 -22.28
C LEU A 16 -35.23 -13.27 -21.00
N GLY A 17 -34.81 -14.53 -20.81
CA GLY A 17 -33.97 -14.92 -19.68
C GLY A 17 -32.62 -14.19 -19.66
N VAL A 18 -31.97 -14.06 -20.82
CA VAL A 18 -30.73 -13.29 -20.98
C VAL A 18 -30.97 -11.81 -20.72
N GLY A 19 -32.05 -11.21 -21.24
CA GLY A 19 -32.38 -9.80 -21.01
C GLY A 19 -32.64 -9.46 -19.55
N ILE A 20 -33.34 -10.34 -18.82
CA ILE A 20 -33.60 -10.19 -17.38
C ILE A 20 -32.31 -10.35 -16.57
N LEU A 21 -31.49 -11.36 -16.89
CA LEU A 21 -30.19 -11.55 -16.24
C LEU A 21 -29.27 -10.36 -16.49
N TRP A 22 -29.24 -9.81 -17.71
CA TRP A 22 -28.42 -8.64 -18.04
C TRP A 22 -28.90 -7.38 -17.31
N GLY A 23 -30.23 -7.16 -17.22
CA GLY A 23 -30.82 -6.05 -16.47
C GLY A 23 -30.60 -6.12 -14.95
N LEU A 24 -30.54 -7.32 -14.38
CA LEU A 24 -30.22 -7.54 -12.97
C LEU A 24 -28.72 -7.46 -12.68
N ASN A 25 -27.86 -7.91 -13.60
CA ASN A 25 -26.40 -7.90 -13.44
C ASN A 25 -25.77 -6.53 -13.75
N ASN A 26 -26.43 -5.67 -14.56
CA ASN A 26 -25.97 -4.31 -14.87
C ASN A 26 -26.31 -3.26 -13.81
N LYS A 27 -27.09 -3.60 -12.78
CA LYS A 27 -27.14 -2.77 -11.56
C LYS A 27 -25.88 -3.05 -10.76
N GLY A 28 -24.78 -2.44 -11.17
CA GLY A 28 -23.55 -2.40 -10.39
C GLY A 28 -23.90 -2.09 -8.94
N ASN A 29 -23.47 -2.98 -8.03
CA ASN A 29 -23.86 -2.88 -6.63
C ASN A 29 -23.44 -1.49 -6.10
N PRO A 30 -24.38 -0.59 -5.77
CA PRO A 30 -24.04 0.80 -5.43
C PRO A 30 -23.13 0.86 -4.20
N ALA A 31 -23.24 -0.11 -3.29
CA ALA A 31 -22.31 -0.26 -2.18
C ALA A 31 -20.89 -0.60 -2.67
N LYS A 32 -20.74 -1.50 -3.66
CA LYS A 32 -19.44 -1.86 -4.24
C LYS A 32 -18.81 -0.69 -4.99
N GLU A 33 -19.59 0.12 -5.69
CA GLU A 33 -19.11 1.35 -6.32
C GLU A 33 -18.76 2.43 -5.31
N GLN A 34 -19.53 2.58 -4.23
CA GLN A 34 -19.25 3.52 -3.15
C GLN A 34 -17.96 3.13 -2.41
N HIS A 35 -17.80 1.85 -2.05
CA HIS A 35 -16.56 1.32 -1.50
C HIS A 35 -15.39 1.49 -2.47
N ARG A 36 -15.60 1.30 -3.78
CA ARG A 36 -14.57 1.55 -4.79
C ARG A 36 -14.18 3.03 -4.81
N ARG A 37 -15.14 3.96 -4.82
CA ARG A 37 -14.89 5.41 -4.81
C ARG A 37 -14.20 5.87 -3.53
N VAL A 38 -14.61 5.36 -2.37
CA VAL A 38 -13.93 5.63 -1.10
C VAL A 38 -12.50 5.09 -1.15
N ARG A 39 -12.30 3.85 -1.59
CA ARG A 39 -10.98 3.24 -1.77
C ARG A 39 -10.09 3.99 -2.77
N GLU A 40 -10.66 4.56 -3.82
CA GLU A 40 -9.97 5.39 -4.82
C GLU A 40 -9.65 6.80 -4.28
N SER A 41 -10.46 7.33 -3.35
CA SER A 41 -10.24 8.63 -2.70
C SER A 41 -9.23 8.61 -1.55
N LEU A 42 -8.85 7.41 -1.09
CA LEU A 42 -7.92 7.25 0.02
C LEU A 42 -6.50 7.17 -0.51
N ASN A 43 -5.64 8.02 0.04
CA ASN A 43 -4.23 8.08 -0.34
C ASN A 43 -3.51 6.75 -0.09
N LEU A 44 -4.00 5.89 0.80
CA LEU A 44 -3.34 4.64 1.15
C LEU A 44 -3.72 3.47 0.22
N PRO A 45 -2.79 2.52 -0.05
CA PRO A 45 -3.10 1.29 -0.79
C PRO A 45 -4.31 0.61 -0.16
N GLY A 46 -5.32 0.26 -0.97
CA GLY A 46 -6.62 -0.22 -0.47
C GLY A 46 -6.62 -1.46 0.43
N MET A 47 -5.47 -2.11 0.69
CA MET A 47 -5.35 -3.12 1.75
C MET A 47 -5.38 -2.49 3.16
N MET A 48 -4.98 -1.21 3.30
CA MET A 48 -5.17 -0.44 4.54
C MET A 48 -6.64 -0.25 4.87
N TYR A 49 -7.48 -0.05 3.84
CA TYR A 49 -8.93 -0.03 3.99
C TYR A 49 -9.45 -1.40 4.45
N ASP A 50 -9.00 -2.48 3.80
CA ASP A 50 -9.40 -3.84 4.18
C ASP A 50 -9.00 -4.15 5.63
N TYR A 51 -7.83 -3.72 6.11
CA TYR A 51 -7.50 -3.82 7.53
C TYR A 51 -8.36 -2.90 8.42
N ALA A 52 -8.47 -1.61 8.09
CA ALA A 52 -9.21 -0.62 8.90
C ALA A 52 -10.70 -0.97 9.07
N VAL A 53 -11.27 -1.69 8.11
CA VAL A 53 -12.69 -2.09 8.09
C VAL A 53 -12.88 -3.57 8.47
N THR A 54 -11.97 -4.47 8.09
CA THR A 54 -12.17 -5.93 8.24
C THR A 54 -11.16 -6.64 9.15
N GLN A 55 -10.15 -5.92 9.66
CA GLN A 55 -9.10 -6.43 10.57
C GLN A 55 -8.35 -7.68 10.07
N LYS A 56 -8.29 -7.88 8.74
CA LYS A 56 -7.54 -8.99 8.12
C LYS A 56 -6.06 -8.64 7.96
N GLY A 57 -5.19 -9.63 8.06
CA GLY A 57 -3.75 -9.46 7.83
C GLY A 57 -3.41 -9.17 6.36
N PHE A 58 -2.18 -8.70 6.09
CA PHE A 58 -1.76 -8.32 4.74
C PHE A 58 -1.25 -9.53 3.95
N TYR A 59 -2.05 -10.05 3.01
CA TYR A 59 -1.70 -11.20 2.17
C TYR A 59 -2.06 -10.97 0.70
N GLY A 60 -1.30 -11.57 -0.23
CA GLY A 60 -1.62 -11.62 -1.66
C GLY A 60 -0.60 -10.97 -2.61
N HIS A 61 -0.99 -10.86 -3.90
CA HIS A 61 -0.15 -10.47 -5.05
C HIS A 61 0.45 -9.04 -5.02
N TYR A 62 0.18 -8.27 -3.97
CA TYR A 62 0.68 -6.90 -3.80
C TYR A 62 1.88 -6.82 -2.85
N VAL A 63 2.31 -7.96 -2.29
CA VAL A 63 3.52 -8.07 -1.48
C VAL A 63 4.74 -8.10 -2.39
N LYS A 64 5.60 -7.08 -2.26
CA LYS A 64 6.86 -6.94 -3.00
C LYS A 64 8.05 -7.51 -2.23
N TYR A 65 7.94 -7.58 -0.92
CA TYR A 65 8.95 -8.16 -0.03
C TYR A 65 8.27 -8.63 1.25
N GLU A 66 8.72 -9.76 1.77
CA GLU A 66 8.27 -10.32 3.03
C GLU A 66 9.47 -10.91 3.78
N ASN A 67 9.54 -10.63 5.07
CA ASN A 67 10.49 -11.25 5.97
C ASN A 67 9.84 -11.48 7.33
N VAL A 68 10.14 -12.64 7.91
CA VAL A 68 9.64 -13.05 9.22
C VAL A 68 10.84 -13.25 10.13
N THR A 69 10.89 -12.50 11.24
CA THR A 69 11.91 -12.65 12.27
C THR A 69 11.26 -13.12 13.57
N ARG A 70 11.79 -14.19 14.15
CA ARG A 70 11.40 -14.65 15.48
C ARG A 70 12.20 -13.88 16.54
N GLN A 71 11.50 -13.31 17.50
CA GLN A 71 12.11 -12.61 18.63
C GLN A 71 12.48 -13.58 19.76
N PRO A 72 13.40 -13.19 20.68
CA PRO A 72 13.82 -14.02 21.80
C PRO A 72 12.69 -14.42 22.75
N ASP A 73 11.64 -13.61 22.86
CA ASP A 73 10.44 -13.87 23.66
C ASP A 73 9.46 -14.85 23.01
N GLY A 74 9.79 -15.38 21.82
CA GLY A 74 8.97 -16.29 21.03
C GLY A 74 7.93 -15.59 20.16
N SER A 75 7.78 -14.25 20.24
CA SER A 75 6.96 -13.46 19.32
C SER A 75 7.54 -13.47 17.90
N GLN A 76 6.73 -13.12 16.92
CA GLN A 76 7.14 -13.07 15.51
C GLN A 76 6.87 -11.69 14.94
N LEU A 77 7.85 -11.13 14.25
CA LEU A 77 7.76 -9.87 13.51
C LEU A 77 7.74 -10.19 12.03
N ARG A 78 6.63 -9.87 11.35
CA ARG A 78 6.52 -9.95 9.90
C ARG A 78 6.65 -8.55 9.32
N SER A 79 7.68 -8.35 8.52
CA SER A 79 7.91 -7.13 7.75
C SER A 79 7.47 -7.35 6.32
N VAL A 80 6.57 -6.50 5.84
CA VAL A 80 5.97 -6.61 4.51
C VAL A 80 6.16 -5.28 3.80
N VAL A 81 6.71 -5.29 2.58
CA VAL A 81 6.57 -4.15 1.68
C VAL A 81 5.44 -4.41 0.72
N THR A 82 4.49 -3.48 0.71
CA THR A 82 3.37 -3.50 -0.22
C THR A 82 3.46 -2.29 -1.15
N GLY A 83 3.02 -2.47 -2.39
CA GLY A 83 2.96 -1.40 -3.38
C GLY A 83 2.27 -1.88 -4.65
N GLY A 84 2.24 -1.05 -5.68
CA GLY A 84 1.79 -1.50 -7.00
C GLY A 84 0.29 -1.48 -7.25
N ARG A 85 -0.48 -0.66 -6.52
CA ARG A 85 -1.81 -0.26 -7.00
C ARG A 85 -1.67 1.06 -7.74
N ARG A 86 -1.79 0.98 -9.07
CA ARG A 86 -1.91 2.16 -9.94
C ARG A 86 -3.04 3.03 -9.42
N ARG A 87 -2.70 4.24 -9.00
CA ARG A 87 -3.65 5.28 -8.63
C ARG A 87 -3.82 6.19 -9.82
N TYR A 88 -5.01 6.75 -9.98
CA TYR A 88 -5.27 7.73 -11.04
C TYR A 88 -5.92 8.95 -10.41
N ALA A 89 -5.49 10.13 -10.83
CA ALA A 89 -6.14 11.38 -10.50
C ALA A 89 -7.54 11.44 -11.18
N PRO A 90 -8.42 12.37 -10.76
CA PRO A 90 -9.76 12.50 -11.34
C PRO A 90 -9.78 12.75 -12.86
N ASP A 91 -8.69 13.30 -13.39
CA ASP A 91 -8.45 13.53 -14.82
C ASP A 91 -7.95 12.28 -15.58
N GLY A 92 -7.79 11.14 -14.89
CA GLY A 92 -7.29 9.89 -15.44
C GLY A 92 -5.75 9.78 -15.49
N ARG A 93 -5.01 10.77 -14.99
CA ARG A 93 -3.54 10.72 -14.94
C ARG A 93 -3.07 9.74 -13.87
N GLU A 94 -2.16 8.83 -14.22
CA GLU A 94 -1.55 7.92 -13.25
C GLU A 94 -0.76 8.71 -12.19
N LEU A 95 -1.07 8.46 -10.93
CA LEU A 95 -0.38 9.01 -9.78
C LEU A 95 0.81 8.10 -9.41
N PRO A 96 1.89 8.66 -8.84
CA PRO A 96 3.02 7.87 -8.37
C PRO A 96 2.56 6.72 -7.47
N GLU A 97 3.12 5.53 -7.69
CA GLU A 97 2.93 4.41 -6.78
C GLU A 97 3.56 4.76 -5.43
N GLU A 98 2.81 4.52 -4.35
CA GLU A 98 3.33 4.59 -2.99
C GLU A 98 3.65 3.19 -2.51
N TYR A 99 4.79 3.06 -1.84
CA TYR A 99 5.23 1.82 -1.24
C TYR A 99 5.15 1.96 0.28
N LEU A 100 4.55 0.98 0.93
CA LEU A 100 4.39 0.94 2.38
C LEU A 100 5.22 -0.19 2.96
N TRP A 101 5.98 0.10 3.99
CA TRP A 101 6.57 -0.90 4.87
C TRP A 101 5.66 -1.07 6.08
N ILE A 102 5.20 -2.30 6.27
CA ILE A 102 4.27 -2.70 7.31
C ILE A 102 5.00 -3.67 8.22
N THR A 103 4.98 -3.40 9.53
CA THR A 103 5.47 -4.33 10.53
C THR A 103 4.29 -4.87 11.32
N GLU A 104 4.08 -6.18 11.24
CA GLU A 104 3.08 -6.92 11.99
C GLU A 104 3.77 -7.67 13.13
N THR A 105 3.28 -7.47 14.36
CA THR A 105 3.75 -8.22 15.54
C THR A 105 2.73 -9.30 15.90
N TYR A 106 3.17 -10.54 16.03
CA TYR A 106 2.37 -11.69 16.44
C TYR A 106 2.80 -12.18 17.81
N ALA A 107 1.84 -12.57 18.65
CA ALA A 107 2.13 -13.14 19.97
C ALA A 107 2.87 -14.48 19.85
N ALA A 108 3.62 -14.86 20.89
CA ALA A 108 4.34 -16.13 20.92
C ALA A 108 3.40 -17.33 20.69
N GLY A 109 3.85 -18.29 19.88
CA GLY A 109 3.06 -19.48 19.53
C GLY A 109 1.95 -19.24 18.51
N THR A 110 1.75 -18.01 18.03
CA THR A 110 0.76 -17.73 16.98
C THR A 110 1.28 -18.21 15.63
N PRO A 111 0.52 -19.05 14.89
CA PRO A 111 0.88 -19.40 13.52
C PRO A 111 0.71 -18.20 12.60
N LEU A 112 1.66 -18.01 11.68
CA LEU A 112 1.54 -17.06 10.56
C LEU A 112 0.55 -17.62 9.54
N ALA A 113 -0.73 -17.41 9.80
CA ALA A 113 -1.82 -17.73 8.88
C ALA A 113 -2.50 -16.44 8.41
N GLU A 114 -3.18 -16.49 7.26
CA GLU A 114 -3.84 -15.33 6.62
C GLU A 114 -4.81 -14.55 7.54
N ALA A 115 -5.26 -15.19 8.64
CA ALA A 115 -6.14 -14.63 9.67
C ALA A 115 -5.57 -14.70 11.10
N GLY A 116 -4.25 -14.87 11.28
CA GLY A 116 -3.64 -14.91 12.61
C GLY A 116 -3.79 -13.57 13.35
N PRO A 117 -4.05 -13.56 14.68
CA PRO A 117 -4.22 -12.32 15.42
C PRO A 117 -2.91 -11.54 15.49
N VAL A 118 -2.86 -10.40 14.81
CA VAL A 118 -1.78 -9.43 14.91
C VAL A 118 -2.05 -8.53 16.12
N ILE A 119 -1.08 -8.43 17.03
CA ILE A 119 -1.21 -7.63 18.26
C ILE A 119 -0.84 -6.17 18.06
N ALA A 120 -0.01 -5.86 17.06
CA ALA A 120 0.39 -4.49 16.75
C ALA A 120 0.77 -4.35 15.28
N TYR A 121 0.49 -3.17 14.73
CA TYR A 121 0.92 -2.74 13.41
C TYR A 121 1.69 -1.42 13.49
N ASP A 122 2.74 -1.32 12.70
CA ASP A 122 3.41 -0.06 12.39
C ASP A 122 3.48 0.13 10.87
N PHE A 123 3.29 1.39 10.44
CA PHE A 123 3.21 1.76 9.03
C PHE A 123 4.13 2.93 8.76
N VAL A 124 4.99 2.76 7.76
CA VAL A 124 5.87 3.80 7.26
C VAL A 124 5.91 3.77 5.73
N TYR A 125 6.22 4.92 5.11
CA TYR A 125 6.54 4.94 3.68
C TYR A 125 7.86 4.20 3.44
N ALA A 126 7.85 3.23 2.53
CA ALA A 126 9.03 2.47 2.14
C ALA A 126 9.87 3.21 1.08
N ASP A 127 9.24 4.11 0.32
CA ASP A 127 9.84 4.86 -0.79
C ASP A 127 10.30 6.28 -0.40
N ARG A 128 10.14 6.68 0.86
CA ARG A 128 10.47 8.03 1.33
C ARG A 128 11.21 8.00 2.66
N ILE A 129 12.37 8.65 2.66
CA ILE A 129 13.20 8.82 3.86
C ILE A 129 13.20 10.30 4.22
N ALA A 130 12.78 10.61 5.44
CA ALA A 130 12.98 11.93 6.03
C ALA A 130 14.43 12.06 6.50
N LEU A 131 15.04 13.18 6.14
CA LEU A 131 16.41 13.52 6.48
C LEU A 131 16.44 14.82 7.27
N ARG A 132 17.24 14.83 8.33
CA ARG A 132 17.70 16.06 8.97
C ARG A 132 19.14 16.31 8.60
N LEU A 133 19.45 17.50 8.12
CA LEU A 133 20.78 17.90 7.68
C LEU A 133 21.59 18.46 8.86
N LYS A 134 22.89 18.24 8.84
CA LYS A 134 23.81 18.97 9.72
C LYS A 134 23.98 20.42 9.24
N PRO A 135 24.31 21.37 10.13
CA PRO A 135 24.55 22.75 9.75
C PRO A 135 25.60 22.89 8.63
N GLY A 136 25.34 23.77 7.66
CA GLY A 136 26.25 24.04 6.55
C GLY A 136 26.18 23.07 5.37
N HIS A 137 25.35 22.03 5.45
CA HIS A 137 25.15 21.06 4.37
C HIS A 137 23.87 21.31 3.57
N GLN A 138 23.88 20.86 2.32
CA GLN A 138 22.76 20.95 1.38
C GLN A 138 22.18 19.58 1.07
N ALA A 139 20.86 19.53 0.82
CA ALA A 139 20.18 18.29 0.46
C ALA A 139 20.79 17.62 -0.80
N ALA A 140 21.23 18.42 -1.77
CA ALA A 140 21.83 17.95 -3.01
C ALA A 140 23.16 17.19 -2.82
N GLU A 141 23.79 17.28 -1.64
CA GLU A 141 24.97 16.47 -1.30
C GLU A 141 24.63 15.00 -1.04
N ILE A 142 23.36 14.70 -0.74
CA ILE A 142 22.90 13.35 -0.45
C ILE A 142 22.34 12.75 -1.74
N VAL A 143 23.20 11.98 -2.40
CA VAL A 143 22.90 11.27 -3.65
C VAL A 143 23.15 9.79 -3.43
N LEU A 144 22.14 8.96 -3.69
CA LEU A 144 22.32 7.52 -3.67
C LEU A 144 23.09 7.05 -4.92
N PRO A 145 23.81 5.93 -4.86
CA PRO A 145 24.42 5.32 -6.05
C PRO A 145 23.41 5.01 -7.17
N ALA A 146 22.13 4.77 -6.82
CA ALA A 146 21.04 4.59 -7.77
C ALA A 146 20.66 5.90 -8.52
N GLY A 147 21.16 7.05 -8.07
CA GLY A 147 20.92 8.37 -8.64
C GLY A 147 19.69 9.10 -8.08
N ASP A 148 19.13 8.63 -6.97
CA ASP A 148 18.14 9.38 -6.19
C ASP A 148 18.84 10.50 -5.43
N VAL A 149 18.26 11.70 -5.43
CA VAL A 149 18.83 12.91 -4.81
C VAL A 149 17.84 13.43 -3.77
N ALA A 150 18.33 13.80 -2.60
CA ALA A 150 17.48 14.40 -1.57
C ALA A 150 17.05 15.81 -1.96
N VAL A 151 15.81 16.16 -1.61
CA VAL A 151 15.19 17.46 -1.92
C VAL A 151 14.82 18.15 -0.61
N LEU A 152 15.12 19.45 -0.51
CA LEU A 152 14.79 20.25 0.65
C LEU A 152 13.27 20.35 0.85
N VAL A 153 12.81 20.25 2.09
CA VAL A 153 11.41 20.50 2.44
C VAL A 153 11.13 21.99 2.33
N ALA A 154 10.06 22.35 1.60
CA ALA A 154 9.69 23.75 1.40
C ALA A 154 9.57 24.51 2.73
N GLY A 155 10.26 25.64 2.85
CA GLY A 155 10.25 26.48 4.05
C GLY A 155 11.09 25.95 5.22
N LYS A 156 11.90 24.89 5.02
CA LYS A 156 12.83 24.36 6.02
C LYS A 156 14.25 24.38 5.46
N THR A 157 15.22 24.74 6.29
CA THR A 157 16.65 24.78 5.89
C THR A 157 17.41 23.52 6.29
N ASP A 158 16.91 22.77 7.28
CA ASP A 158 17.57 21.59 7.85
C ASP A 158 16.81 20.29 7.59
N GLN A 159 15.69 20.32 6.85
CA GLN A 159 14.89 19.14 6.56
C GLN A 159 14.86 18.86 5.07
N ALA A 160 15.09 17.59 4.72
CA ALA A 160 15.04 17.11 3.35
C ALA A 160 14.29 15.78 3.28
N VAL A 161 13.83 15.43 2.09
CA VAL A 161 13.20 14.14 1.78
C VAL A 161 13.97 13.49 0.65
N LEU A 162 14.31 12.23 0.82
CA LEU A 162 14.88 11.39 -0.22
C LEU A 162 13.80 10.42 -0.71
N ASN A 163 13.36 10.60 -1.96
CA ASN A 163 12.43 9.70 -2.62
C ASN A 163 13.22 8.61 -3.34
N LEU A 164 12.90 7.34 -3.07
CA LEU A 164 13.62 6.16 -3.57
C LEU A 164 13.12 5.71 -4.95
N THR A 165 12.99 6.66 -5.87
CA THR A 165 12.38 6.45 -7.18
C THR A 165 13.18 5.51 -8.08
N LYS A 166 14.51 5.53 -7.99
CA LYS A 166 15.40 4.67 -8.79
C LYS A 166 15.86 3.47 -7.99
N TRP A 167 16.16 3.66 -6.70
CA TRP A 167 16.63 2.61 -5.80
C TRP A 167 15.65 1.42 -5.73
N GLN A 168 14.34 1.68 -5.73
CA GLN A 168 13.33 0.62 -5.70
C GLN A 168 13.30 -0.27 -6.95
N HIS A 169 13.93 0.15 -8.05
CA HIS A 169 13.99 -0.55 -9.33
C HIS A 169 15.37 -1.19 -9.58
N LEU A 170 16.25 -1.23 -8.58
CA LEU A 170 17.51 -1.95 -8.70
C LEU A 170 17.26 -3.44 -9.00
N PRO A 171 18.09 -4.07 -9.85
CA PRO A 171 17.87 -5.43 -10.36
C PRO A 171 18.07 -6.55 -9.34
N THR A 172 18.25 -6.24 -8.06
CA THR A 172 18.37 -7.23 -6.99
C THR A 172 17.00 -7.84 -6.68
N ASP A 173 16.95 -9.12 -6.33
CA ASP A 173 15.69 -9.87 -6.16
C ASP A 173 14.74 -9.33 -5.06
N ALA A 174 15.20 -8.39 -4.23
CA ALA A 174 14.36 -7.59 -3.34
C ALA A 174 15.17 -6.41 -2.77
N PRO A 175 15.26 -5.25 -3.46
CA PRO A 175 15.97 -4.09 -2.92
C PRO A 175 15.42 -3.70 -1.54
N TRP A 176 14.12 -3.87 -1.34
CA TRP A 176 13.42 -3.65 -0.06
C TRP A 176 14.07 -4.31 1.16
N GLY A 177 14.61 -5.52 1.05
CA GLY A 177 15.31 -6.15 2.17
C GLY A 177 16.55 -5.39 2.65
N LYS A 178 17.07 -4.48 1.81
CA LYS A 178 18.21 -3.60 2.10
C LYS A 178 17.80 -2.21 2.57
N LEU A 179 16.50 -1.91 2.68
CA LEU A 179 16.01 -0.62 3.17
C LEU A 179 16.53 -0.28 4.58
N PRO A 180 16.55 -1.22 5.57
CA PRO A 180 17.10 -0.92 6.89
C PRO A 180 18.60 -0.61 6.85
N GLU A 181 19.37 -1.29 5.99
CA GLU A 181 20.79 -1.03 5.79
C GLU A 181 21.01 0.34 5.13
N LEU A 182 20.18 0.71 4.15
CA LEU A 182 20.19 2.02 3.50
C LEU A 182 19.97 3.15 4.53
N VAL A 183 18.92 3.06 5.35
CA VAL A 183 18.62 4.05 6.39
C VAL A 183 19.77 4.16 7.40
N ARG A 184 20.38 3.03 7.78
CA ARG A 184 21.56 3.03 8.66
C ARG A 184 22.76 3.72 8.00
N GLY A 185 23.02 3.44 6.72
CA GLY A 185 24.09 4.09 5.95
C GLY A 185 23.89 5.60 5.83
N LEU A 186 22.66 6.05 5.63
CA LEU A 186 22.33 7.49 5.60
C LEU A 186 22.60 8.16 6.94
N ASN A 187 22.31 7.50 8.07
CA ASN A 187 22.65 8.03 9.40
C ASN A 187 24.17 8.13 9.66
N GLN A 188 24.99 7.46 8.86
CA GLN A 188 26.46 7.56 8.92
C GLN A 188 27.03 8.60 7.94
N HIS A 189 26.19 9.20 7.10
CA HIS A 189 26.62 10.17 6.10
C HIS A 189 27.07 11.48 6.75
N ALA A 190 28.13 12.10 6.21
CA ALA A 190 28.72 13.32 6.76
C ALA A 190 27.69 14.46 6.89
N ALA A 191 26.87 14.67 5.86
CA ALA A 191 25.85 15.73 5.81
C ALA A 191 24.56 15.46 6.63
N VAL A 192 24.35 14.22 7.09
CA VAL A 192 23.07 13.80 7.69
C VAL A 192 23.19 13.76 9.22
N ALA A 193 22.28 14.45 9.89
CA ALA A 193 22.11 14.41 11.34
C ALA A 193 21.20 13.24 11.77
N SER A 194 20.12 12.99 11.02
CA SER A 194 19.27 11.82 11.22
C SER A 194 18.57 11.43 9.92
N ALA A 195 18.30 10.14 9.75
CA ALA A 195 17.53 9.58 8.65
C ALA A 195 16.52 8.56 9.20
N GLU A 196 15.25 8.71 8.84
CA GLU A 196 14.17 7.81 9.27
C GLU A 196 13.11 7.63 8.18
N LEU A 197 12.44 6.48 8.19
CA LEU A 197 11.28 6.27 7.34
C LEU A 197 10.11 7.12 7.87
N ILE A 198 9.35 7.72 6.95
CA ILE A 198 8.26 8.61 7.33
C ILE A 198 7.11 7.77 7.89
N ARG A 199 6.80 8.00 9.17
CA ARG A 199 5.70 7.30 9.84
C ARG A 199 4.34 7.75 9.33
N ILE A 200 3.44 6.79 9.22
CA ILE A 200 2.03 7.02 8.87
C ILE A 200 1.21 6.82 10.13
N ASP A 201 0.45 7.85 10.52
CA ASP A 201 -0.57 7.71 11.57
C ASP A 201 -1.78 6.99 10.99
N TRP A 202 -1.67 5.67 10.90
CA TRP A 202 -2.68 4.82 10.29
C TRP A 202 -4.02 4.88 11.04
N LYS A 203 -4.03 5.21 12.33
CA LYS A 203 -5.27 5.27 13.13
C LYS A 203 -6.08 6.49 12.71
N ALA A 204 -5.43 7.65 12.63
CA ALA A 204 -6.07 8.87 12.13
C ALA A 204 -6.60 8.67 10.70
N GLU A 205 -5.81 8.01 9.84
CA GLU A 205 -6.23 7.67 8.48
C GLU A 205 -7.42 6.70 8.47
N ALA A 206 -7.41 5.66 9.30
CA ALA A 206 -8.52 4.71 9.44
C ALA A 206 -9.80 5.40 9.95
N ASP A 207 -9.69 6.37 10.85
CA ASP A 207 -10.83 7.13 11.34
C ASP A 207 -11.40 8.06 10.27
N LEU A 208 -10.54 8.70 9.46
CA LEU A 208 -10.96 9.45 8.27
C LEU A 208 -11.68 8.55 7.26
N ILE A 209 -11.20 7.33 7.05
CA ILE A 209 -11.83 6.33 6.19
C ILE A 209 -13.26 6.03 6.69
N LYS A 210 -13.40 5.68 7.97
CA LYS A 210 -14.68 5.34 8.57
C LYS A 210 -15.67 6.51 8.51
N ALA A 211 -15.21 7.72 8.79
CA ALA A 211 -16.03 8.92 8.71
C ALA A 211 -16.58 9.17 7.29
N ASN A 212 -15.77 8.92 6.26
CA ASN A 212 -16.14 9.16 4.86
C ASN A 212 -16.83 7.96 4.19
N SER A 213 -16.73 6.75 4.73
CA SER A 213 -17.30 5.55 4.12
C SER A 213 -18.82 5.42 4.31
N LYS A 214 -19.46 6.28 5.13
CA LYS A 214 -20.88 6.17 5.51
C LYS A 214 -21.23 4.73 5.93
N GLN A 215 -20.58 4.24 6.98
CA GLN A 215 -21.06 3.12 7.79
C GLN A 215 -21.18 3.57 9.24
#